data_AF-A0A0G0Z376-F1
#
_entry.id   AF-A0A0G0Z376-F1
#
_cell.length_a   1.000
_cell.length_b   1.000
_cell.length_c   1.000
_cell.angle_alpha   90.00
_cell.angle_beta   90.00
_cell.angle_gamma   90.00
#
_symmetry.space_group_name_H-M   'P 1'
#
loop_
_entity.id
_entity.type
_entity.pdbx_description
1 polymer ?
#
loop_
_entity_poly.entity_id
_entity_poly.type
_entity_poly.pdbx_seq_one_letter_code
_entity_poly.pdbx_strand_id
1 'polypeptide(L)'
;MLSLEDIFEEKEFDDWTIRIKKLLGISDFPELFGELKFDGLAISLLYKNGVLLRGATRGNGAVGEDITQNIKTIEAIPLRLEFCRNLAIGKPTWLSDSLVEVRGEAIMTRQAFEEINKAQGEKGGQIYANPRNLTAGSLRQLDPKITASRKIDFHAYGLITDLGQKKHSDEHEILKDLGFKTDAFSKICRSLGEVFELRKKIIAQRPKLKCDIDGIVFSVNDNSLFRKLGAVGKAPRGSVAFKFAAKEATAKVKDIIIQVGRTGVLTPVAILEPVKISGVTVSRATLHNKDEIKRLSLKIGDTVIVSRAGDVIPDIRKTLKELRTGKEKTFKMPNKCPVCAKAVYYDKKGIILRCRNLKCPMRQRAHLKHFASKSAFDIEGLGPKSINLLLDQGLIQDSADIFDLREGDLMPLERFGEKSAQNLVSAIRLKKSVPLSRFIIGLGILHVGEETAEDLALHFGSLEKLAGASKEELELIPNIGGVVAESIYNWFCQPYNKKLLNKLQARLKIQSPKLRSQKLRGKTFVLTGTLDSLSREEAKQKIRSLAGRASESISKEIDYLVAGEEPGSKLDKAKKLGVKIINEKEFLELLK
;
A
#
# COMPACT_ATOMS: atom_id res chain seq x y z
N MET A 1 2.01 -6.06 -8.22
CA MET A 1 2.44 -4.65 -8.41
C MET A 1 2.56 -3.96 -7.05
N LEU A 2 3.75 -3.48 -6.68
CA LEU A 2 4.00 -2.84 -5.39
C LEU A 2 3.88 -1.30 -5.48
N SER A 3 3.92 -0.62 -4.34
CA SER A 3 4.10 0.83 -4.23
C SER A 3 5.59 1.16 -4.17
N LEU A 4 5.93 2.45 -4.12
CA LEU A 4 7.30 2.93 -3.85
C LEU A 4 7.37 3.57 -2.47
N GLU A 5 8.56 3.54 -1.86
CA GLU A 5 8.92 4.38 -0.71
C GLU A 5 9.13 5.83 -1.20
N ASP A 6 8.64 6.81 -0.45
CA ASP A 6 8.74 8.23 -0.80
C ASP A 6 9.91 8.86 -0.03
N ILE A 7 10.72 9.65 -0.74
CA ILE A 7 11.81 10.48 -0.20
C ILE A 7 11.64 11.92 -0.68
N PHE A 8 11.91 12.90 0.17
CA PHE A 8 11.73 14.33 -0.12
C PHE A 8 13.03 15.14 -0.04
N GLU A 9 14.00 14.68 0.73
CA GLU A 9 15.27 15.38 0.97
C GLU A 9 16.50 14.61 0.43
N GLU A 10 17.56 15.34 0.08
CA GLU A 10 18.81 14.73 -0.41
C GLU A 10 19.46 13.84 0.65
N LYS A 11 19.36 14.21 1.93
CA LYS A 11 19.87 13.41 3.05
C LYS A 11 19.15 12.07 3.18
N GLU A 12 17.82 12.08 3.06
CA GLU A 12 17.02 10.85 3.07
C GLU A 12 17.43 9.93 1.90
N PHE A 13 17.72 10.50 0.73
CA PHE A 13 18.21 9.74 -0.42
C PHE A 13 19.58 9.13 -0.14
N ASP A 14 20.50 9.89 0.45
CA ASP A 14 21.82 9.38 0.87
C ASP A 14 21.67 8.22 1.87
N ASP A 15 20.84 8.39 2.91
CA ASP A 15 20.51 7.34 3.89
C ASP A 15 19.95 6.08 3.23
N TRP A 16 19.09 6.23 2.21
CA TRP A 16 18.61 5.11 1.40
C TRP A 16 19.74 4.41 0.63
N THR A 17 20.67 5.17 0.04
CA THR A 17 21.81 4.58 -0.68
C THR A 17 22.77 3.82 0.25
N ILE A 18 23.04 4.35 1.45
CA ILE A 18 23.81 3.66 2.49
C ILE A 18 23.13 2.35 2.88
N ARG A 19 21.80 2.37 3.03
CA ARG A 19 21.00 1.20 3.39
C ARG A 19 21.08 0.10 2.32
N ILE A 20 20.90 0.43 1.04
CA ILE A 20 20.96 -0.59 -0.03
C ILE A 20 22.38 -1.14 -0.21
N LYS A 21 23.43 -0.32 -0.08
CA LYS A 21 24.82 -0.78 -0.12
C LYS A 21 25.12 -1.80 0.96
N LYS A 22 24.69 -1.51 2.19
CA LYS A 22 24.82 -2.43 3.34
C LYS A 22 24.07 -3.74 3.12
N LEU A 23 22.89 -3.70 2.51
CA LEU A 23 22.11 -4.91 2.21
C LEU A 23 22.72 -5.75 1.09
N LEU A 24 23.37 -5.11 0.12
CA LEU A 24 24.07 -5.77 -0.98
C LEU A 24 25.48 -6.25 -0.63
N GLY A 25 26.06 -5.76 0.47
CA GLY A 25 27.44 -6.05 0.85
C GLY A 25 28.48 -5.36 -0.04
N ILE A 26 28.13 -4.24 -0.68
CA ILE A 26 29.01 -3.51 -1.60
C ILE A 26 29.48 -2.18 -0.98
N SER A 27 30.70 -1.76 -1.31
CA SER A 27 31.24 -0.43 -1.00
C SER A 27 30.81 0.61 -2.03
N ASP A 28 30.83 0.20 -3.29
CA ASP A 28 30.70 1.09 -4.43
C ASP A 28 29.25 1.55 -4.62
N PHE A 29 29.09 2.69 -5.30
CA PHE A 29 27.77 3.18 -5.64
C PHE A 29 27.14 2.29 -6.73
N PRO A 30 25.99 1.65 -6.48
CA PRO A 30 25.33 0.87 -7.52
C PRO A 30 24.83 1.80 -8.62
N GLU A 31 24.96 1.41 -9.90
CA GLU A 31 24.33 2.16 -10.99
C GLU A 31 22.82 2.26 -10.71
N LEU A 32 22.29 3.49 -10.75
CA LEU A 32 20.85 3.75 -10.60
C LEU A 32 20.27 4.18 -11.93
N PHE A 33 19.05 3.78 -12.22
CA PHE A 33 18.27 4.28 -13.35
C PHE A 33 17.22 5.26 -12.81
N GLY A 34 17.33 6.53 -13.20
CA GLY A 34 16.39 7.58 -12.85
C GLY A 34 15.39 7.81 -13.97
N GLU A 35 14.09 7.80 -13.65
CA GLU A 35 12.98 8.00 -14.60
C GLU A 35 11.88 8.87 -14.00
N LEU A 36 11.10 9.56 -14.84
CA LEU A 36 10.02 10.43 -14.41
C LEU A 36 8.96 9.64 -13.63
N LYS A 37 8.60 10.17 -12.47
CA LYS A 37 7.46 9.67 -11.73
C LYS A 37 6.18 10.33 -12.24
N PHE A 38 5.60 9.72 -13.27
CA PHE A 38 4.35 10.16 -13.88
C PHE A 38 3.19 10.15 -12.86
N ASP A 39 2.36 11.21 -12.88
CA ASP A 39 1.19 11.33 -12.01
C ASP A 39 -0.08 10.83 -12.72
N GLY A 40 -0.29 9.51 -12.68
CA GLY A 40 -1.37 8.85 -13.40
C GLY A 40 -2.00 7.69 -12.63
N LEU A 41 -2.35 6.65 -13.40
CA LEU A 41 -2.78 5.36 -12.86
C LEU A 41 -1.90 4.22 -13.41
N ALA A 42 -1.24 3.52 -12.49
CA ALA A 42 -0.51 2.30 -12.80
C ALA A 42 -1.41 1.19 -13.37
N ILE A 43 -1.02 0.66 -14.52
CA ILE A 43 -1.69 -0.46 -15.19
C ILE A 43 -0.69 -1.58 -15.53
N SER A 44 -1.19 -2.81 -15.58
CA SER A 44 -0.46 -4.00 -16.04
C SER A 44 -1.15 -4.53 -17.30
N LEU A 45 -0.35 -4.80 -18.33
CA LEU A 45 -0.76 -5.27 -19.64
C LEU A 45 -0.19 -6.66 -19.85
N LEU A 46 -1.06 -7.65 -20.04
CA LEU A 46 -0.69 -9.02 -20.33
C LEU A 46 -0.92 -9.30 -21.82
N TYR A 47 0.14 -9.69 -22.50
CA TYR A 47 0.13 -10.14 -23.88
C TYR A 47 0.31 -11.65 -23.92
N LYS A 48 -0.42 -12.31 -24.82
CA LYS A 48 -0.22 -13.71 -25.16
C LYS A 48 0.06 -13.80 -26.64
N ASN A 49 1.17 -14.44 -26.98
CA ASN A 49 1.61 -14.61 -28.37
C ASN A 49 1.70 -13.26 -29.12
N GLY A 50 2.17 -12.23 -28.40
CA GLY A 50 2.30 -10.86 -28.89
C GLY A 50 0.99 -10.08 -29.00
N VAL A 51 -0.18 -10.65 -28.69
CA VAL A 51 -1.48 -9.94 -28.76
C VAL A 51 -1.97 -9.59 -27.36
N LEU A 52 -2.49 -8.37 -27.18
CA LEU A 52 -3.02 -7.91 -25.90
C LEU A 52 -4.17 -8.83 -25.46
N LEU A 53 -3.93 -9.57 -24.38
CA LEU A 53 -4.89 -10.50 -23.78
C LEU A 53 -5.73 -9.83 -22.71
N ARG A 54 -5.09 -9.10 -21.79
CA ARG A 54 -5.75 -8.48 -20.65
C ARG A 54 -5.01 -7.22 -20.21
N GLY A 55 -5.76 -6.23 -19.75
CA GLY A 55 -5.21 -5.09 -19.03
C GLY A 55 -5.90 -4.88 -17.69
N ALA A 56 -5.13 -4.61 -16.65
CA ALA A 56 -5.64 -4.51 -15.28
C ALA A 56 -5.09 -3.30 -14.53
N THR A 57 -5.90 -2.73 -13.63
CA THR A 57 -5.43 -1.71 -12.67
C THR A 57 -4.55 -2.34 -11.59
N ARG A 58 -3.75 -1.53 -10.88
CA ARG A 58 -2.99 -2.02 -9.72
C ARG A 58 -3.86 -2.65 -8.61
N GLY A 59 -5.06 -2.11 -8.39
CA GLY A 59 -5.94 -2.50 -7.29
C GLY A 59 -5.24 -2.47 -5.92
N ASN A 60 -5.22 -3.61 -5.22
CA ASN A 60 -4.54 -3.75 -3.91
C ASN A 60 -3.08 -4.22 -4.02
N GLY A 61 -2.55 -4.33 -5.25
CA GLY A 61 -1.21 -4.81 -5.56
C GLY A 61 -1.14 -6.30 -5.93
N ALA A 62 -2.14 -7.10 -5.53
CA ALA A 62 -2.30 -8.50 -5.90
C ALA A 62 -3.48 -8.74 -6.86
N VAL A 63 -4.61 -8.05 -6.64
CA VAL A 63 -5.83 -8.13 -7.44
C VAL A 63 -6.22 -6.74 -7.94
N GLY A 64 -6.31 -6.62 -9.26
CA GLY A 64 -6.70 -5.45 -10.03
C GLY A 64 -8.09 -5.56 -10.64
N GLU A 65 -8.62 -4.45 -11.15
CA GLU A 65 -9.84 -4.44 -11.97
C GLU A 65 -9.47 -4.72 -13.43
N ASP A 66 -10.27 -5.55 -14.11
CA ASP A 66 -10.13 -5.76 -15.55
C ASP A 66 -10.66 -4.53 -16.29
N ILE A 67 -9.79 -3.86 -17.04
CA ILE A 67 -10.07 -2.67 -17.83
C ILE A 67 -9.66 -2.86 -19.29
N THR A 68 -9.66 -4.11 -19.77
CA THR A 68 -9.16 -4.51 -21.08
C THR A 68 -9.84 -3.74 -22.22
N GLN A 69 -11.17 -3.59 -22.18
CA GLN A 69 -11.91 -2.89 -23.24
C GLN A 69 -11.58 -1.39 -23.29
N ASN A 70 -11.37 -0.75 -22.14
CA ASN A 70 -10.95 0.65 -22.05
C ASN A 70 -9.50 0.83 -22.51
N ILE A 71 -8.63 -0.13 -22.19
CA ILE A 71 -7.23 -0.12 -22.65
C ILE A 71 -7.13 -0.24 -24.16
N LYS A 72 -8.00 -1.04 -24.79
CA LYS A 72 -8.00 -1.18 -26.26
C LYS A 72 -8.30 0.12 -27.01
N THR A 73 -8.82 1.15 -26.35
CA THR A 73 -9.08 2.45 -26.96
C THR A 73 -7.92 3.44 -26.81
N ILE A 74 -6.81 3.04 -26.18
CA ILE A 74 -5.66 3.91 -25.95
C ILE A 74 -4.67 3.71 -27.10
N GLU A 75 -4.52 4.73 -27.96
CA GLU A 75 -3.65 4.67 -29.13
C GLU A 75 -2.18 4.39 -28.79
N ALA A 76 -1.71 4.86 -27.63
CA ALA A 76 -0.34 4.67 -27.17
C ALA A 76 -0.04 3.23 -26.69
N ILE A 77 -1.04 2.35 -26.64
CA ILE A 77 -0.88 0.95 -26.24
C ILE A 77 -0.98 0.06 -27.48
N PRO A 78 0.11 -0.61 -27.90
CA PRO A 78 0.08 -1.52 -29.03
C PRO A 78 -0.86 -2.70 -28.74
N LEU A 79 -1.86 -2.93 -29.59
CA LEU A 79 -2.73 -4.11 -29.48
C LEU A 79 -2.00 -5.41 -29.84
N ARG A 80 -0.95 -5.27 -30.65
CA ARG A 80 -0.02 -6.33 -31.00
C ARG A 80 1.39 -5.78 -30.86
N LEU A 81 2.25 -6.51 -30.16
CA LEU A 81 3.65 -6.18 -30.04
C LEU A 81 4.30 -6.33 -31.42
N GLU A 82 4.74 -5.21 -31.98
CA GLU A 82 5.50 -5.16 -33.21
C GLU A 82 6.98 -5.14 -32.86
N PHE A 83 7.73 -6.11 -33.36
CA PHE A 83 9.16 -6.17 -33.16
C PHE A 83 9.84 -5.48 -34.34
N CYS A 84 10.29 -4.24 -34.15
CA CYS A 84 11.12 -3.56 -35.11
C CYS A 84 12.38 -4.40 -35.41
N ARG A 85 12.84 -4.41 -36.67
CA ARG A 85 13.88 -5.31 -37.22
C ARG A 85 15.27 -5.23 -36.54
N ASN A 86 15.47 -4.33 -35.59
CA ASN A 86 16.77 -4.03 -34.95
C ASN A 86 16.77 -4.28 -33.44
N LEU A 87 16.07 -5.30 -32.94
CA LEU A 87 16.28 -5.74 -31.56
C LEU A 87 17.75 -6.14 -31.38
N ALA A 88 18.42 -5.62 -30.35
CA ALA A 88 19.72 -6.11 -29.91
C ALA A 88 19.67 -7.61 -29.49
N ILE A 89 18.47 -8.09 -29.20
CA ILE A 89 18.13 -9.45 -28.81
C ILE A 89 17.44 -10.06 -30.03
N GLY A 90 18.17 -10.85 -30.84
CA GLY A 90 17.68 -11.37 -32.12
C GLY A 90 16.26 -11.95 -32.05
N LYS A 91 15.53 -11.92 -33.18
CA LYS A 91 14.09 -12.22 -33.28
C LYS A 91 13.70 -13.45 -32.42
N PRO A 92 13.03 -13.26 -31.28
CA PRO A 92 12.87 -14.33 -30.31
C PRO A 92 11.88 -15.39 -30.79
N THR A 93 12.37 -16.62 -30.99
CA THR A 93 11.57 -17.81 -31.35
C THR A 93 10.59 -18.23 -30.25
N TRP A 94 10.73 -17.72 -29.03
CA TRP A 94 9.87 -18.03 -27.88
C TRP A 94 8.55 -17.26 -27.82
N LEU A 95 8.27 -16.35 -28.75
CA LEU A 95 7.04 -15.54 -28.69
C LEU A 95 5.77 -16.28 -29.09
N SER A 96 5.88 -17.41 -29.80
CA SER A 96 4.70 -18.15 -30.24
C SER A 96 3.92 -18.81 -29.10
N ASP A 97 4.50 -18.90 -27.89
CA ASP A 97 3.87 -19.49 -26.69
C ASP A 97 4.20 -18.77 -25.37
N SER A 98 4.58 -17.49 -25.41
CA SER A 98 4.95 -16.74 -24.20
C SER A 98 3.88 -15.75 -23.72
N LEU A 99 3.83 -15.60 -22.40
CA LEU A 99 3.10 -14.53 -21.71
C LEU A 99 4.07 -13.39 -21.42
N VAL A 100 3.76 -12.19 -21.93
CA VAL A 100 4.54 -10.98 -21.69
C VAL A 100 3.73 -10.02 -20.83
N GLU A 101 4.23 -9.69 -19.64
CA GLU A 101 3.64 -8.67 -18.76
C GLU A 101 4.46 -7.36 -18.84
N VAL A 102 3.81 -6.30 -19.29
CA VAL A 102 4.32 -4.93 -19.34
C VAL A 102 3.59 -4.08 -18.30
N ARG A 103 4.33 -3.24 -17.58
CA ARG A 103 3.77 -2.27 -16.62
C ARG A 103 4.11 -0.85 -17.03
N GLY A 104 3.18 0.03 -16.75
CA GLY A 104 3.34 1.44 -17.05
C GLY A 104 2.32 2.31 -16.34
N GLU A 105 2.37 3.60 -16.64
CA GLU A 105 1.46 4.61 -16.11
C GLU A 105 0.57 5.13 -17.24
N ALA A 106 -0.74 5.00 -17.07
CA ALA A 106 -1.70 5.71 -17.91
C ALA A 106 -1.83 7.15 -17.40
N ILE A 107 -1.71 8.11 -18.31
CA ILE A 107 -1.67 9.54 -17.99
C ILE A 107 -2.60 10.34 -18.89
N MET A 108 -2.88 11.57 -18.49
CA MET A 108 -3.56 12.55 -19.33
C MET A 108 -2.69 13.80 -19.43
N THR A 109 -2.56 14.33 -20.63
CA THR A 109 -1.83 15.59 -20.85
C THR A 109 -2.61 16.76 -20.27
N ARG A 110 -1.91 17.83 -19.87
CA ARG A 110 -2.54 19.06 -19.37
C ARG A 110 -3.50 19.64 -20.40
N GLN A 111 -3.08 19.66 -21.66
CA GLN A 111 -3.90 20.11 -22.77
C GLN A 111 -5.20 19.30 -22.90
N ALA A 112 -5.13 17.97 -22.92
CA ALA A 112 -6.34 17.14 -23.02
C ALA A 112 -7.26 17.35 -21.82
N PHE A 113 -6.70 17.48 -20.61
CA PHE A 113 -7.46 17.78 -19.40
C PHE A 113 -8.18 19.13 -19.47
N GLU A 114 -7.50 20.18 -19.93
CA GLU A 114 -8.07 21.52 -20.10
C GLU A 114 -9.17 21.55 -21.17
N GLU A 115 -8.95 20.90 -22.33
CA GLU A 115 -9.94 20.73 -23.39
C GLU A 115 -11.22 20.07 -22.87
N ILE A 116 -11.07 18.98 -22.10
CA ILE A 116 -12.20 18.26 -21.50
C ILE A 116 -12.95 19.13 -20.50
N ASN A 117 -12.23 19.83 -19.62
CA ASN A 117 -12.86 20.68 -18.62
C ASN A 117 -13.59 21.88 -19.24
N LYS A 118 -13.02 22.46 -20.31
CA LYS A 118 -13.68 23.51 -21.08
C LYS A 118 -14.98 23.00 -21.70
N ALA A 119 -14.94 21.86 -22.38
CA ALA A 119 -16.12 21.23 -22.98
C ALA A 119 -17.19 20.83 -21.95
N GLN A 120 -16.80 20.44 -20.74
CA GLN A 120 -17.73 20.19 -19.63
C GLN A 120 -18.36 21.49 -19.12
N GLY A 121 -17.56 22.54 -18.93
CA GLY A 121 -18.03 23.85 -18.47
C GLY A 121 -19.07 24.47 -19.41
N GLU A 122 -18.82 24.41 -20.72
CA GLU A 122 -19.75 24.89 -21.76
C GLU A 122 -21.10 24.15 -21.74
N LYS A 123 -21.12 22.90 -21.28
CA LYS A 123 -22.32 22.07 -21.17
C LYS A 123 -22.96 22.10 -19.78
N GLY A 124 -22.47 22.94 -18.86
CA GLY A 124 -22.90 22.97 -17.45
C GLY A 124 -22.59 21.67 -16.69
N GLY A 125 -21.66 20.87 -17.20
CA GLY A 125 -21.24 19.59 -16.63
C GLY A 125 -20.25 19.74 -15.47
N GLN A 126 -19.91 18.62 -14.85
CA GLN A 126 -18.98 18.59 -13.73
C GLN A 126 -17.54 18.84 -14.21
N ILE A 127 -16.89 19.86 -13.64
CA ILE A 127 -15.48 20.15 -13.85
C ILE A 127 -14.63 19.16 -13.02
N TYR A 128 -13.63 18.55 -13.65
CA TYR A 128 -12.71 17.62 -13.02
C TYR A 128 -11.57 18.35 -12.31
N ALA A 129 -11.11 17.80 -11.19
CA ALA A 129 -10.17 18.47 -10.30
C ALA A 129 -8.70 18.38 -10.73
N ASN A 130 -8.26 17.25 -11.28
CA ASN A 130 -6.89 17.07 -11.76
C ASN A 130 -6.81 15.95 -12.82
N PRO A 131 -5.74 15.94 -13.64
CA PRO A 131 -5.54 14.93 -14.68
C PRO A 131 -5.55 13.50 -14.13
N ARG A 132 -4.83 13.23 -13.05
CA ARG A 132 -4.71 11.89 -12.44
C ARG A 132 -6.06 11.23 -12.14
N ASN A 133 -6.93 11.96 -11.44
CA ASN A 133 -8.26 11.49 -11.06
C ASN A 133 -9.15 11.28 -12.29
N LEU A 134 -9.03 12.16 -13.29
CA LEU A 134 -9.77 12.01 -14.53
C LEU A 134 -9.30 10.80 -15.33
N THR A 135 -7.99 10.55 -15.43
CA THR A 135 -7.44 9.34 -16.05
C THR A 135 -7.99 8.08 -15.36
N ALA A 136 -7.92 8.03 -14.02
CA ALA A 136 -8.40 6.89 -13.27
C ALA A 136 -9.91 6.66 -13.44
N GLY A 137 -10.71 7.73 -13.44
CA GLY A 137 -12.15 7.65 -13.70
C GLY A 137 -12.48 7.25 -15.14
N SER A 138 -11.67 7.68 -16.11
CA SER A 138 -11.84 7.38 -17.53
C SER A 138 -11.54 5.92 -17.82
N LEU A 139 -10.51 5.33 -17.23
CA LEU A 139 -10.18 3.91 -17.40
C LEU A 139 -11.20 2.94 -16.79
N ARG A 140 -12.13 3.45 -15.96
CA ARG A 140 -13.15 2.66 -15.25
C ARG A 140 -14.56 2.91 -15.78
N GLN A 141 -14.67 3.45 -16.99
CA GLN A 141 -15.96 3.63 -17.64
C GLN A 141 -16.52 2.28 -18.09
N LEU A 142 -17.85 2.12 -17.99
CA LEU A 142 -18.53 0.95 -18.54
C LEU A 142 -18.59 1.01 -20.07
N ASP A 143 -18.77 2.21 -20.62
CA ASP A 143 -18.70 2.45 -22.07
C ASP A 143 -17.28 2.87 -22.48
N PRO A 144 -16.54 2.02 -23.23
CA PRO A 144 -15.19 2.33 -23.66
C PRO A 144 -15.12 3.51 -24.64
N LYS A 145 -16.22 3.90 -25.29
CA LYS A 145 -16.25 5.12 -26.12
C LYS A 145 -15.97 6.38 -25.32
N ILE A 146 -16.38 6.40 -24.05
CA ILE A 146 -16.05 7.50 -23.13
C ILE A 146 -14.55 7.52 -22.89
N THR A 147 -13.90 6.37 -22.71
CA THR A 147 -12.43 6.30 -22.56
C THR A 147 -11.72 6.79 -23.82
N ALA A 148 -12.16 6.35 -25.00
CA ALA A 148 -11.61 6.74 -26.29
C ALA A 148 -11.62 8.26 -26.48
N SER A 149 -12.70 8.94 -26.06
CA SER A 149 -12.82 10.40 -26.21
C SER A 149 -11.91 11.20 -25.26
N ARG A 150 -11.21 10.55 -24.31
CA ARG A 150 -10.43 11.22 -23.25
C ARG A 150 -8.96 11.36 -23.61
N LYS A 151 -8.52 10.87 -24.78
CA LYS A 151 -7.14 10.97 -25.29
C LYS A 151 -6.10 10.57 -24.23
N ILE A 152 -6.36 9.45 -23.54
CA ILE A 152 -5.43 8.92 -22.54
C ILE A 152 -4.13 8.52 -23.24
N ASP A 153 -2.99 8.84 -22.63
CA ASP A 153 -1.66 8.42 -23.08
C ASP A 153 -1.09 7.37 -22.12
N PHE A 154 -0.04 6.67 -22.53
CA PHE A 154 0.57 5.60 -21.74
C PHE A 154 2.10 5.60 -21.88
N HIS A 155 2.79 5.49 -20.75
CA HIS A 155 4.24 5.33 -20.69
C HIS A 155 4.58 4.02 -19.98
N ALA A 156 5.29 3.12 -20.67
CA ALA A 156 5.79 1.90 -20.08
C ALA A 156 7.07 2.18 -19.26
N TYR A 157 7.19 1.53 -18.11
CA TYR A 157 8.35 1.68 -17.22
C TYR A 157 8.91 0.35 -16.72
N GLY A 158 8.27 -0.79 -16.99
CA GLY A 158 8.75 -2.07 -16.48
C GLY A 158 8.32 -3.26 -17.32
N LEU A 159 9.23 -4.19 -17.49
CA LEU A 159 9.05 -5.45 -18.21
C LEU A 159 9.25 -6.61 -17.24
N ILE A 160 8.14 -7.23 -16.84
CA ILE A 160 8.17 -8.27 -15.79
C ILE A 160 8.61 -9.62 -16.35
N THR A 161 8.23 -9.91 -17.59
CA THR A 161 8.66 -11.13 -18.27
C THR A 161 10.12 -11.00 -18.68
N ASP A 162 10.94 -11.98 -18.32
CA ASP A 162 12.33 -12.06 -18.74
C ASP A 162 12.41 -12.36 -20.25
N LEU A 163 12.90 -11.38 -21.00
CA LEU A 163 13.21 -11.44 -22.43
C LEU A 163 14.73 -11.33 -22.68
N GLY A 164 15.56 -11.48 -21.63
CA GLY A 164 17.01 -11.36 -21.69
C GLY A 164 17.58 -10.06 -21.13
N GLN A 165 16.73 -9.18 -20.56
CA GLN A 165 17.19 -7.96 -19.89
C GLN A 165 18.05 -8.29 -18.67
N LYS A 166 19.20 -7.61 -18.55
CA LYS A 166 20.07 -7.71 -17.37
C LYS A 166 19.97 -6.46 -16.51
N LYS A 167 19.65 -5.33 -17.13
CA LYS A 167 19.48 -4.04 -16.47
C LYS A 167 18.08 -3.49 -16.67
N HIS A 168 17.62 -2.68 -15.73
CA HIS A 168 16.37 -1.92 -15.84
C HIS A 168 16.39 -0.98 -17.05
N SER A 169 17.56 -0.42 -17.38
CA SER A 169 17.75 0.32 -18.63
C SER A 169 17.47 -0.50 -19.89
N ASP A 170 17.79 -1.80 -19.88
CA ASP A 170 17.53 -2.68 -21.03
C ASP A 170 16.01 -2.88 -21.21
N GLU A 171 15.25 -2.92 -20.11
CA GLU A 171 13.78 -3.00 -20.18
C GLU A 171 13.19 -1.83 -20.94
N HIS A 172 13.67 -0.61 -20.69
CA HIS A 172 13.21 0.59 -21.38
C HIS A 172 13.52 0.57 -22.87
N GLU A 173 14.68 0.06 -23.27
CA GLU A 173 15.02 -0.09 -24.69
C GLU A 173 14.16 -1.18 -25.36
N ILE A 174 13.99 -2.34 -24.71
CA ILE A 174 13.11 -3.40 -25.21
C ILE A 174 11.67 -2.88 -25.34
N LEU A 175 11.17 -2.14 -24.36
CA LEU A 175 9.82 -1.57 -24.40
C LEU A 175 9.63 -0.58 -25.56
N LYS A 176 10.65 0.24 -25.88
CA LYS A 176 10.62 1.08 -27.09
C LYS A 176 10.54 0.23 -28.35
N ASP A 177 11.36 -0.81 -28.45
CA ASP A 177 11.38 -1.70 -29.61
C ASP A 177 10.08 -2.50 -29.79
N LEU A 178 9.35 -2.72 -28.69
CA LEU A 178 8.01 -3.32 -28.66
C LEU A 178 6.87 -2.36 -29.03
N GLY A 179 7.18 -1.09 -29.33
CA GLY A 179 6.23 -0.07 -29.73
C GLY A 179 5.64 0.76 -28.58
N PHE A 180 6.19 0.68 -27.38
CA PHE A 180 5.75 1.53 -26.26
C PHE A 180 6.50 2.85 -26.22
N LYS A 181 5.82 3.91 -25.76
CA LYS A 181 6.49 5.11 -25.28
C LYS A 181 7.13 4.82 -23.93
N THR A 182 8.41 5.19 -23.77
CA THR A 182 9.11 5.17 -22.48
C THR A 182 9.59 6.58 -22.12
N ASP A 183 10.23 6.74 -20.97
CA ASP A 183 10.65 8.05 -20.50
C ASP A 183 11.86 8.59 -21.27
N ALA A 184 11.65 9.69 -22.00
CA ALA A 184 12.69 10.41 -22.74
C ALA A 184 13.69 11.14 -21.82
N PHE A 185 13.37 11.34 -20.54
CA PHE A 185 14.26 11.98 -19.55
C PHE A 185 15.01 10.96 -18.70
N SER A 186 14.83 9.67 -18.97
CA SER A 186 15.49 8.61 -18.25
C SER A 186 17.01 8.71 -18.35
N LYS A 187 17.72 8.39 -17.27
CA LYS A 187 19.18 8.49 -17.21
C LYS A 187 19.76 7.48 -16.22
N ILE A 188 20.86 6.83 -16.63
CA ILE A 188 21.73 6.07 -15.74
C ILE A 188 22.58 7.05 -14.93
N CYS A 189 22.51 6.95 -13.61
CA CYS A 189 23.26 7.73 -12.63
C CYS A 189 24.29 6.84 -11.93
N ARG A 190 25.56 7.25 -11.96
CA ARG A 190 26.69 6.50 -11.35
C ARG A 190 27.19 7.09 -10.03
N SER A 191 26.57 8.19 -9.57
CA SER A 191 26.91 8.85 -8.32
C SER A 191 25.71 9.62 -7.77
N LEU A 192 25.76 9.97 -6.47
CA LEU A 192 24.80 10.90 -5.86
C LEU A 192 24.77 12.26 -6.56
N GLY A 193 25.92 12.75 -7.02
CA GLY A 193 26.01 13.98 -7.79
C GLY A 193 25.16 13.92 -9.07
N GLU A 194 25.25 12.82 -9.82
CA GLU A 194 24.44 12.63 -11.03
C GLU A 194 22.94 12.53 -10.74
N VAL A 195 22.55 11.90 -9.62
CA VAL A 195 21.16 11.83 -9.15
C VAL A 195 20.61 13.24 -8.88
N PHE A 196 21.34 14.05 -8.11
CA PHE A 196 20.90 15.39 -7.73
C PHE A 196 20.90 16.35 -8.93
N GLU A 197 21.86 16.24 -9.84
CA GLU A 197 21.85 17.01 -11.09
C GLU A 197 20.69 16.64 -12.01
N LEU A 198 20.35 15.34 -12.12
CA LEU A 198 19.16 14.91 -12.85
C LEU A 198 17.89 15.52 -12.22
N ARG A 199 17.80 15.52 -10.88
CA ARG A 199 16.68 16.12 -10.14
C ARG A 199 16.54 17.61 -10.40
N LYS A 200 17.63 18.38 -10.30
CA LYS A 200 17.62 19.82 -10.60
C LYS A 200 17.18 20.10 -12.02
N LYS A 201 17.71 19.36 -12.99
CA LYS A 201 17.35 19.48 -14.42
C LYS A 201 15.86 19.25 -14.65
N ILE A 202 15.30 18.18 -14.08
CA ILE A 202 13.88 17.85 -14.25
C ILE A 202 12.99 18.88 -13.55
N ILE A 203 13.36 19.39 -12.37
CA ILE A 203 12.61 20.46 -11.69
C ILE A 203 12.51 21.69 -12.59
N ALA A 204 13.60 22.10 -13.23
CA ALA A 204 13.62 23.24 -14.15
C ALA A 204 12.77 23.01 -15.42
N GLN A 205 12.68 21.76 -15.89
CA GLN A 205 11.92 21.40 -17.08
C GLN A 205 10.44 21.07 -16.79
N ARG A 206 10.08 20.77 -15.53
CA ARG A 206 8.73 20.36 -15.09
C ARG A 206 7.59 21.26 -15.60
N PRO A 207 7.71 22.60 -15.64
CA PRO A 207 6.64 23.46 -16.17
C PRO A 207 6.38 23.23 -17.66
N LYS A 208 7.39 22.79 -18.43
CA LYS A 208 7.31 22.57 -19.88
C LYS A 208 6.82 21.18 -20.27
N LEU A 209 6.73 20.25 -19.32
CA LEU A 209 6.24 18.89 -19.59
C LEU A 209 4.75 18.91 -19.92
N LYS A 210 4.34 18.04 -20.85
CA LYS A 210 2.94 17.90 -21.29
C LYS A 210 2.05 17.24 -20.24
N CYS A 211 2.63 16.51 -19.30
CA CYS A 211 1.95 15.78 -18.24
C CYS A 211 2.46 16.22 -16.87
N ASP A 212 1.67 15.89 -15.85
CA ASP A 212 2.08 16.10 -14.46
C ASP A 212 2.98 14.95 -13.98
N ILE A 213 4.01 15.34 -13.23
CA ILE A 213 4.95 14.46 -12.55
C ILE A 213 5.05 14.90 -11.08
N ASP A 214 5.21 13.96 -10.16
CA ASP A 214 5.33 14.23 -8.72
C ASP A 214 6.72 13.92 -8.14
N GLY A 215 7.65 13.42 -8.97
CA GLY A 215 9.03 13.15 -8.59
C GLY A 215 9.83 12.47 -9.68
N ILE A 216 10.91 11.82 -9.27
CA ILE A 216 11.74 10.91 -10.08
C ILE A 216 11.79 9.58 -9.33
N VAL A 217 11.60 8.48 -10.03
CA VAL A 217 11.84 7.14 -9.50
C VAL A 217 13.29 6.79 -9.79
N PHE A 218 14.02 6.38 -8.76
CA PHE A 218 15.35 5.81 -8.91
C PHE A 218 15.29 4.33 -8.56
N SER A 219 15.73 3.48 -9.47
CA SER A 219 15.82 2.02 -9.28
C SER A 219 17.26 1.55 -9.43
N VAL A 220 17.68 0.56 -8.66
CA VAL A 220 18.96 -0.13 -8.90
C VAL A 220 18.93 -0.72 -10.31
N ASN A 221 19.90 -0.31 -11.14
CA ASN A 221 19.86 -0.60 -12.57
C ASN A 221 20.16 -2.08 -12.87
N ASP A 222 20.95 -2.77 -12.05
CA ASP A 222 21.22 -4.20 -12.24
C ASP A 222 20.07 -5.06 -11.68
N ASN A 223 19.42 -5.87 -12.53
CA ASN A 223 18.25 -6.66 -12.15
C ASN A 223 18.59 -7.80 -11.17
N SER A 224 19.84 -8.30 -11.18
CA SER A 224 20.30 -9.28 -10.20
C SER A 224 20.41 -8.66 -8.81
N LEU A 225 21.07 -7.50 -8.71
CA LEU A 225 21.18 -6.75 -7.45
C LEU A 225 19.80 -6.30 -6.95
N PHE A 226 18.92 -5.85 -7.86
CA PHE A 226 17.55 -5.47 -7.53
C PHE A 226 16.77 -6.62 -6.89
N ARG A 227 16.84 -7.83 -7.46
CA ARG A 227 16.21 -9.03 -6.89
C ARG A 227 16.75 -9.38 -5.51
N LYS A 228 18.07 -9.31 -5.30
CA LYS A 228 18.71 -9.59 -3.99
C LYS A 228 18.20 -8.66 -2.87
N LEU A 229 17.91 -7.40 -3.19
CA LEU A 229 17.38 -6.43 -2.22
C LEU A 229 15.98 -6.79 -1.69
N GLY A 230 15.16 -7.43 -2.52
CA GLY A 230 13.79 -7.82 -2.19
C GLY A 230 12.87 -6.63 -1.88
N ALA A 231 11.82 -6.87 -1.09
CA ALA A 231 10.83 -5.86 -0.71
C ALA A 231 10.67 -5.75 0.81
N VAL A 232 10.17 -4.60 1.27
CA VAL A 232 9.75 -4.35 2.65
C VAL A 232 8.30 -3.85 2.64
N GLY A 233 7.41 -4.56 3.35
CA GLY A 233 5.98 -4.28 3.31
C GLY A 233 5.43 -4.26 1.88
N LYS A 234 5.01 -3.08 1.40
CA LYS A 234 4.45 -2.88 0.05
C LYS A 234 5.40 -2.12 -0.90
N ALA A 235 6.69 -2.03 -0.62
CA ALA A 235 7.67 -1.32 -1.46
C ALA A 235 8.94 -2.14 -1.73
N PRO A 236 9.48 -2.14 -2.97
CA PRO A 236 10.77 -2.74 -3.26
C PRO A 236 11.89 -1.94 -2.59
N ARG A 237 12.88 -2.60 -2.00
CA ARG A 237 14.01 -1.90 -1.36
C ARG A 237 14.94 -1.24 -2.38
N GLY A 238 15.00 -1.79 -3.59
CA GLY A 238 15.83 -1.31 -4.69
C GLY A 238 15.24 -0.17 -5.51
N SER A 239 14.04 0.35 -5.19
CA SER A 239 13.50 1.55 -5.84
C SER A 239 12.99 2.57 -4.83
N VAL A 240 13.11 3.84 -5.17
CA VAL A 240 12.58 4.93 -4.35
C VAL A 240 12.02 6.06 -5.20
N ALA A 241 10.94 6.69 -4.73
CA ALA A 241 10.35 7.88 -5.34
C ALA A 241 10.93 9.14 -4.69
N PHE A 242 11.88 9.78 -5.36
CA PHE A 242 12.42 11.06 -4.92
C PHE A 242 11.48 12.20 -5.36
N LYS A 243 10.53 12.54 -4.49
CA LYS A 243 9.45 13.50 -4.76
C LYS A 243 9.94 14.94 -4.77
N PHE A 244 9.19 15.76 -5.51
CA PHE A 244 9.34 17.21 -5.45
C PHE A 244 8.64 17.75 -4.20
N ALA A 245 9.03 18.95 -3.78
CA ALA A 245 8.27 19.67 -2.76
C ALA A 245 6.80 19.75 -3.17
N ALA A 246 5.90 19.40 -2.24
CA ALA A 246 4.47 19.49 -2.47
C ALA A 246 4.11 20.95 -2.76
N LYS A 247 3.13 21.18 -3.65
CA LYS A 247 2.59 22.52 -3.82
C LYS A 247 1.96 22.96 -2.50
N GLU A 248 2.37 24.11 -2.02
CA GLU A 248 1.87 24.70 -0.79
C GLU A 248 0.87 25.81 -1.11
N ALA A 249 -0.11 26.01 -0.23
CA ALA A 249 -0.94 27.18 -0.26
C ALA A 249 -1.20 27.68 1.16
N THR A 250 -1.50 28.97 1.29
CA THR A 250 -1.88 29.55 2.57
C THR A 250 -3.39 29.45 2.77
N ALA A 251 -3.81 29.08 3.98
CA ALA A 251 -5.22 29.05 4.37
C ALA A 251 -5.39 29.48 5.82
N LYS A 252 -6.56 30.03 6.15
CA LYS A 252 -6.90 30.39 7.53
C LYS A 252 -7.51 29.21 8.26
N VAL A 253 -7.05 28.92 9.48
CA VAL A 253 -7.66 27.91 10.35
C VAL A 253 -8.93 28.48 10.98
N LYS A 254 -10.10 27.99 10.57
CA LYS A 254 -11.40 28.40 11.11
C LYS A 254 -11.69 27.76 12.46
N ASP A 255 -11.35 26.47 12.60
CA ASP A 255 -11.58 25.71 13.84
C ASP A 255 -10.67 24.49 13.90
N ILE A 256 -10.59 23.82 15.05
CA ILE A 256 -9.94 22.51 15.22
C ILE A 256 -10.94 21.56 15.85
N ILE A 257 -11.33 20.53 15.09
CA ILE A 257 -12.24 19.48 15.57
C ILE A 257 -11.47 18.23 15.97
N ILE A 258 -12.06 17.41 16.84
CA ILE A 258 -11.51 16.11 17.22
C ILE A 258 -12.27 14.99 16.53
N GLN A 259 -11.56 14.18 15.75
CA GLN A 259 -12.08 12.94 15.19
C GLN A 259 -11.71 11.76 16.08
N VAL A 260 -12.68 10.89 16.34
CA VAL A 260 -12.46 9.65 17.11
C VAL A 260 -12.30 8.49 16.15
N GLY A 261 -11.10 7.91 16.09
CA GLY A 261 -10.79 6.76 15.24
C GLY A 261 -11.28 5.41 15.80
N ARG A 262 -11.15 4.36 14.99
CA ARG A 262 -11.52 2.96 15.32
C ARG A 262 -11.01 2.49 16.68
N THR A 263 -9.73 2.73 16.96
CA THR A 263 -9.07 2.29 18.20
C THR A 263 -9.25 3.30 19.35
N GLY A 264 -10.18 4.25 19.19
CA GLY A 264 -10.47 5.29 20.17
C GLY A 264 -9.52 6.47 20.15
N VAL A 265 -8.55 6.54 19.23
CA VAL A 265 -7.64 7.70 19.10
C VAL A 265 -8.43 8.98 18.84
N LEU A 266 -8.12 10.05 19.57
CA LEU A 266 -8.63 11.39 19.34
C LEU A 266 -7.61 12.15 18.48
N THR A 267 -7.90 12.26 17.19
CA THR A 267 -7.04 12.95 16.22
C THR A 267 -7.56 14.38 16.00
N PRO A 268 -6.74 15.42 16.25
CA PRO A 268 -7.09 16.78 15.90
C PRO A 268 -7.03 17.00 14.39
N VAL A 269 -8.03 17.70 13.85
CA VAL A 269 -8.16 18.04 12.44
C VAL A 269 -8.49 19.53 12.33
N ALA A 270 -7.65 20.28 11.61
CA ALA A 270 -7.89 21.67 11.31
C ALA A 270 -9.00 21.78 10.26
N ILE A 271 -9.99 22.63 10.54
CA ILE A 271 -10.97 23.11 9.58
C ILE A 271 -10.41 24.38 8.97
N LEU A 272 -10.18 24.35 7.67
CA LEU A 272 -9.55 25.42 6.92
C LEU A 272 -10.59 26.21 6.14
N GLU A 273 -10.29 27.49 5.90
CA GLU A 273 -10.88 28.20 4.79
C GLU A 273 -10.55 27.47 3.48
N PRO A 274 -11.55 27.20 2.61
CA PRO A 274 -11.32 26.43 1.39
C PRO A 274 -10.21 27.06 0.53
N VAL A 275 -9.15 26.29 0.28
CA VAL A 275 -8.00 26.71 -0.54
C VAL A 275 -7.77 25.71 -1.67
N LYS A 276 -7.37 26.16 -2.85
CA LYS A 276 -7.02 25.27 -3.96
C LYS A 276 -5.55 24.87 -3.90
N ILE A 277 -5.28 23.58 -3.83
CA ILE A 277 -3.93 22.99 -3.85
C ILE A 277 -3.91 21.86 -4.88
N SER A 278 -3.04 21.97 -5.90
CA SER A 278 -2.94 20.99 -6.99
C SER A 278 -4.32 20.66 -7.62
N GLY A 279 -5.12 21.69 -7.92
CA GLY A 279 -6.45 21.56 -8.55
C GLY A 279 -7.58 21.06 -7.64
N VAL A 280 -7.28 20.68 -6.38
CA VAL A 280 -8.29 20.20 -5.41
C VAL A 280 -8.54 21.25 -4.34
N THR A 281 -9.81 21.45 -3.99
CA THR A 281 -10.18 22.29 -2.85
C THR A 281 -9.94 21.54 -1.54
N VAL A 282 -9.01 22.05 -0.73
CA VAL A 282 -8.69 21.55 0.61
C VAL A 282 -9.41 22.42 1.63
N SER A 283 -10.23 21.79 2.48
CA SER A 283 -10.92 22.45 3.61
C SER A 283 -10.62 21.79 4.96
N ARG A 284 -9.82 20.73 4.96
CA ARG A 284 -9.42 19.99 6.17
C ARG A 284 -7.98 19.56 6.06
N ALA A 285 -7.23 19.66 7.15
CA ALA A 285 -5.87 19.15 7.26
C ALA A 285 -5.66 18.42 8.59
N THR A 286 -4.89 17.32 8.56
CA THR A 286 -4.53 16.60 9.78
C THR A 286 -3.54 17.42 10.61
N LEU A 287 -3.70 17.37 11.94
CA LEU A 287 -2.73 17.89 12.90
C LEU A 287 -1.97 16.78 13.62
N HIS A 288 -2.15 15.53 13.20
CA HIS A 288 -1.54 14.31 13.77
C HIS A 288 -1.86 14.06 15.26
N ASN A 289 -1.35 14.90 16.17
CA ASN A 289 -1.50 14.77 17.62
C ASN A 289 -1.30 16.13 18.33
N LYS A 290 -1.33 16.11 19.67
CA LYS A 290 -1.18 17.31 20.50
C LYS A 290 0.20 17.97 20.36
N ASP A 291 1.25 17.17 20.24
CA ASP A 291 2.61 17.70 20.21
C ASP A 291 2.91 18.40 18.90
N GLU A 292 2.30 17.96 17.81
CA GLU A 292 2.37 18.64 16.53
C GLU A 292 1.70 20.03 16.57
N ILE A 293 0.54 20.16 17.25
CA ILE A 293 -0.10 21.47 17.49
C ILE A 293 0.85 22.40 18.27
N LYS A 294 1.56 21.88 19.27
CA LYS A 294 2.56 22.65 20.03
C LYS A 294 3.77 23.03 19.17
N ARG A 295 4.30 22.08 18.39
CA ARG A 295 5.45 22.26 17.48
C ARG A 295 5.16 23.39 16.48
N LEU A 296 3.97 23.36 15.88
CA LEU A 296 3.47 24.42 15.00
C LEU A 296 3.10 25.72 15.75
N SER A 297 3.00 25.66 17.08
CA SER A 297 2.46 26.71 17.94
C SER A 297 1.10 27.24 17.44
N LEU A 298 0.26 26.34 16.93
CA LEU A 298 -0.93 26.67 16.16
C LEU A 298 -2.08 27.16 17.07
N LYS A 299 -2.78 28.20 16.62
CA LYS A 299 -4.02 28.73 17.21
C LYS A 299 -5.15 28.75 16.18
N ILE A 300 -6.39 28.68 16.67
CA ILE A 300 -7.57 28.88 15.83
C ILE A 300 -7.61 30.35 15.39
N GLY A 301 -7.74 30.59 14.09
CA GLY A 301 -7.65 31.90 13.46
C GLY A 301 -6.30 32.17 12.76
N ASP A 302 -5.28 31.34 12.99
CA ASP A 302 -3.97 31.49 12.34
C ASP A 302 -4.06 31.29 10.83
N THR A 303 -3.19 31.99 10.10
CA THR A 303 -2.86 31.66 8.70
C THR A 303 -1.76 30.60 8.68
N VAL A 304 -1.98 29.52 7.96
CA VAL A 304 -1.08 28.37 7.90
C VAL A 304 -0.68 28.06 6.46
N ILE A 305 0.53 27.51 6.31
CA ILE A 305 0.96 26.87 5.08
C ILE A 305 0.45 25.43 5.10
N VAL A 306 -0.42 25.12 4.16
CA VAL A 306 -1.02 23.81 3.96
C VAL A 306 -0.33 23.17 2.77
N SER A 307 0.10 21.93 2.95
CA SER A 307 0.65 21.11 1.87
C SER A 307 -0.21 19.86 1.70
N ARG A 308 -0.02 19.16 0.59
CA ARG A 308 -0.67 17.88 0.33
C ARG A 308 0.41 16.83 0.14
N ALA A 309 0.72 16.12 1.22
CA ALA A 309 1.74 15.09 1.20
C ALA A 309 1.34 13.97 0.22
N GLY A 310 2.23 13.70 -0.75
CA GLY A 310 2.04 12.68 -1.78
C GLY A 310 0.74 12.80 -2.58
N ASP A 311 0.19 14.01 -2.70
CA ASP A 311 -1.10 14.31 -3.33
C ASP A 311 -2.30 13.54 -2.72
N VAL A 312 -2.26 13.11 -1.46
CA VAL A 312 -3.41 12.40 -0.84
C VAL A 312 -3.92 13.07 0.43
N ILE A 313 -3.05 13.33 1.41
CA ILE A 313 -3.49 13.79 2.74
C ILE A 313 -2.98 15.20 2.98
N PRO A 314 -3.88 16.20 3.15
CA PRO A 314 -3.46 17.55 3.50
C PRO A 314 -2.96 17.65 4.95
N ASP A 315 -1.83 18.32 5.14
CA ASP A 315 -1.18 18.58 6.43
C ASP A 315 -0.76 20.06 6.54
N ILE A 316 -0.55 20.52 7.78
CA ILE A 316 -0.06 21.87 8.04
C ILE A 316 1.46 21.82 8.25
N ARG A 317 2.21 22.53 7.42
CA ARG A 317 3.68 22.57 7.48
C ARG A 317 4.19 23.58 8.49
N LYS A 318 3.61 24.77 8.45
CA LYS A 318 4.03 25.90 9.29
C LYS A 318 2.86 26.85 9.54
N THR A 319 2.91 27.48 10.71
CA THR A 319 2.04 28.60 11.09
C THR A 319 2.75 29.92 10.78
N LEU A 320 2.09 30.84 10.07
CA LEU A 320 2.59 32.19 9.80
C LEU A 320 2.24 33.11 10.98
N LYS A 321 3.10 33.09 12.00
CA LYS A 321 2.89 33.78 13.28
C LYS A 321 2.88 35.30 13.13
N GLU A 322 3.61 35.79 12.14
CA GLU A 322 3.71 37.18 11.72
C GLU A 322 2.39 37.76 11.19
N LEU A 323 1.45 36.91 10.76
CA LEU A 323 0.12 37.33 10.28
C LEU A 323 -0.95 37.32 11.39
N ARG A 324 -0.54 37.21 12.67
CA ARG A 324 -1.46 37.20 13.80
C ARG A 324 -2.01 38.59 14.07
N THR A 325 -3.30 38.62 14.31
CA THR A 325 -4.10 39.81 14.66
C THR A 325 -4.26 39.98 16.17
N GLY A 326 -3.87 38.99 16.98
CA GLY A 326 -4.08 38.96 18.42
C GLY A 326 -5.44 38.39 18.85
N LYS A 327 -6.35 38.13 17.90
CA LYS A 327 -7.69 37.55 18.15
C LYS A 327 -7.71 36.03 18.14
N GLU A 328 -6.57 35.37 17.93
CA GLU A 328 -6.46 33.93 17.76
C GLU A 328 -6.66 33.18 19.09
N LYS A 329 -7.36 32.03 19.03
CA LYS A 329 -7.71 31.24 20.22
C LYS A 329 -6.81 30.01 20.36
N THR A 330 -6.27 29.80 21.55
CA THR A 330 -5.50 28.60 21.86
C THR A 330 -6.40 27.37 21.93
N PHE A 331 -6.06 26.33 21.17
CA PHE A 331 -6.77 25.05 21.22
C PHE A 331 -6.21 24.16 22.34
N LYS A 332 -7.11 23.47 23.06
CA LYS A 332 -6.74 22.46 24.05
C LYS A 332 -7.42 21.14 23.71
N MET A 333 -6.66 20.05 23.76
CA MET A 333 -7.23 18.70 23.63
C MET A 333 -8.28 18.47 24.74
N PRO A 334 -9.41 17.83 24.42
CA PRO A 334 -10.49 17.64 25.38
C PRO A 334 -10.12 16.60 26.45
N ASN A 335 -10.67 16.77 27.66
CA ASN A 335 -10.54 15.81 28.77
C ASN A 335 -11.63 14.72 28.78
N LYS A 336 -12.60 14.82 27.87
CA LYS A 336 -13.67 13.84 27.63
C LYS A 336 -13.78 13.59 26.13
N CYS A 337 -14.24 12.41 25.75
CA CYS A 337 -14.48 12.07 24.36
C CYS A 337 -15.63 12.94 23.81
N PRO A 338 -15.46 13.65 22.69
CA PRO A 338 -16.51 14.53 22.14
C PRO A 338 -17.74 13.76 21.63
N VAL A 339 -17.64 12.44 21.44
CA VAL A 339 -18.73 11.60 20.96
C VAL A 339 -19.52 10.95 22.09
N CYS A 340 -18.84 10.35 23.06
CA CYS A 340 -19.51 9.57 24.12
C CYS A 340 -19.42 10.20 25.51
N ALA A 341 -18.82 11.39 25.63
CA ALA A 341 -18.60 12.14 26.87
C ALA A 341 -17.82 11.40 27.99
N LYS A 342 -17.34 10.16 27.76
CA LYS A 342 -16.54 9.40 28.72
C LYS A 342 -15.09 9.88 28.77
N ALA A 343 -14.41 9.56 29.87
CA ALA A 343 -13.02 9.93 30.09
C ALA A 343 -12.07 9.41 28.99
N VAL A 344 -11.04 10.21 28.73
CA VAL A 344 -9.94 9.86 27.82
C VAL A 344 -8.66 9.62 28.63
N TYR A 345 -7.69 8.94 28.02
CA TYR A 345 -6.39 8.66 28.61
C TYR A 345 -5.31 8.76 27.55
N TYR A 346 -4.09 9.14 27.94
CA TYR A 346 -2.94 9.03 27.05
C TYR A 346 -2.38 7.61 27.10
N ASP A 347 -1.83 7.15 25.98
CA ASP A 347 -1.09 5.90 25.94
C ASP A 347 0.15 5.92 26.85
N LYS A 348 0.79 4.77 27.07
CA LYS A 348 1.97 4.64 27.95
C LYS A 348 3.10 5.63 27.59
N LYS A 349 3.18 6.06 26.33
CA LYS A 349 4.17 7.03 25.83
C LYS A 349 3.73 8.50 25.97
N GLY A 350 2.48 8.78 26.35
CA GLY A 350 1.98 10.13 26.59
C GLY A 350 1.60 10.92 25.32
N ILE A 351 1.68 10.32 24.13
CA ILE A 351 1.56 11.04 22.85
C ILE A 351 0.14 10.95 22.30
N ILE A 352 -0.46 9.76 22.38
CA ILE A 352 -1.74 9.48 21.72
C ILE A 352 -2.86 9.49 22.75
N LEU A 353 -3.79 10.44 22.61
CA LEU A 353 -5.00 10.52 23.43
C LEU A 353 -6.07 9.54 22.92
N ARG A 354 -6.66 8.75 23.81
CA ARG A 354 -7.65 7.73 23.48
C ARG A 354 -8.90 7.79 24.36
N CYS A 355 -10.05 7.45 23.77
CA CYS A 355 -11.30 7.22 24.49
C CYS A 355 -11.24 5.89 25.27
N ARG A 356 -11.51 5.91 26.58
CA ARG A 356 -11.56 4.69 27.42
C ARG A 356 -12.77 3.80 27.10
N ASN A 357 -13.84 4.37 26.55
CA ASN A 357 -15.07 3.63 26.28
C ASN A 357 -14.91 2.72 25.04
N LEU A 358 -14.88 1.40 25.27
CA LEU A 358 -14.89 0.39 24.20
C LEU A 358 -16.20 0.40 23.40
N LYS A 359 -17.32 0.76 24.04
CA LYS A 359 -18.65 0.90 23.44
C LYS A 359 -18.93 2.31 22.91
N CYS A 360 -17.89 3.08 22.56
CA CYS A 360 -18.08 4.39 21.97
C CYS A 360 -18.76 4.24 20.59
N PRO A 361 -19.87 4.94 20.30
CA PRO A 361 -20.59 4.80 19.03
C PRO A 361 -19.71 5.03 17.80
N MET A 362 -18.78 6.00 17.88
CA MET A 362 -17.87 6.26 16.76
C MET A 362 -16.84 5.13 16.57
N ARG A 363 -16.39 4.49 17.66
CA ARG A 363 -15.50 3.33 17.57
C ARG A 363 -16.21 2.14 16.95
N GLN A 364 -17.47 1.90 17.33
CA GLN A 364 -18.31 0.85 16.75
C GLN A 364 -18.54 1.08 15.26
N ARG A 365 -18.96 2.29 14.85
CA ARG A 365 -19.07 2.69 13.43
C ARG A 365 -17.78 2.48 12.67
N ALA A 366 -16.65 2.94 13.22
CA ALA A 366 -15.35 2.81 12.57
C ALA A 366 -14.85 1.36 12.52
N HIS A 367 -15.18 0.53 13.51
CA HIS A 367 -14.89 -0.90 13.53
C HIS A 367 -15.70 -1.64 12.47
N LEU A 368 -17.00 -1.37 12.34
CA LEU A 368 -17.85 -1.96 11.30
C LEU A 368 -17.40 -1.55 9.89
N LYS A 369 -17.02 -0.27 9.70
CA LYS A 369 -16.42 0.20 8.44
C LYS A 369 -15.13 -0.52 8.10
N HIS A 370 -14.29 -0.78 9.10
CA HIS A 370 -13.07 -1.56 8.93
C HIS A 370 -13.40 -3.03 8.60
N PHE A 371 -14.35 -3.63 9.30
CA PHE A 371 -14.77 -5.01 9.07
C PHE A 371 -15.25 -5.25 7.63
N ALA A 372 -16.05 -4.34 7.07
CA ALA A 372 -16.54 -4.41 5.69
C ALA A 372 -15.48 -4.02 4.63
N SER A 373 -14.34 -3.45 5.03
CA SER A 373 -13.36 -2.85 4.11
C SER A 373 -12.71 -3.87 3.16
N LYS A 374 -12.12 -3.35 2.07
CA LYS A 374 -11.43 -4.14 1.04
C LYS A 374 -10.27 -4.99 1.55
N SER A 375 -9.64 -4.64 2.69
CA SER A 375 -8.59 -5.47 3.30
C SER A 375 -9.13 -6.53 4.26
N ALA A 376 -10.32 -6.32 4.83
CA ALA A 376 -10.98 -7.23 5.77
C ALA A 376 -11.97 -8.17 5.06
N PHE A 377 -13.29 -7.97 5.12
CA PHE A 377 -14.25 -8.87 4.45
C PHE A 377 -14.54 -8.51 2.99
N ASP A 378 -14.22 -7.28 2.56
CA ASP A 378 -14.46 -6.80 1.19
C ASP A 378 -15.92 -6.98 0.76
N ILE A 379 -16.85 -6.49 1.58
CA ILE A 379 -18.29 -6.61 1.33
C ILE A 379 -18.70 -5.47 0.39
N GLU A 380 -18.84 -5.79 -0.88
CA GLU A 380 -19.28 -4.84 -1.90
C GLU A 380 -20.68 -4.27 -1.56
N GLY A 381 -20.85 -2.96 -1.78
CA GLY A 381 -22.09 -2.24 -1.43
C GLY A 381 -22.21 -1.83 0.06
N LEU A 382 -21.44 -2.42 0.97
CA LEU A 382 -21.47 -2.09 2.40
C LEU A 382 -20.51 -0.93 2.76
N GLY A 383 -20.74 0.24 2.16
CA GLY A 383 -19.92 1.43 2.36
C GLY A 383 -20.19 2.18 3.68
N PRO A 384 -19.39 3.20 4.01
CA PRO A 384 -19.53 3.98 5.25
C PRO A 384 -20.92 4.61 5.45
N LYS A 385 -21.61 5.00 4.38
CA LYS A 385 -22.97 5.54 4.45
C LYS A 385 -23.99 4.46 4.78
N SER A 386 -23.91 3.29 4.13
CA SER A 386 -24.80 2.15 4.39
C SER A 386 -24.63 1.65 5.82
N ILE A 387 -23.38 1.49 6.30
CA ILE A 387 -23.11 1.09 7.70
C ILE A 387 -23.68 2.09 8.70
N ASN A 388 -23.50 3.39 8.44
CA ASN A 388 -24.10 4.41 9.29
C ASN A 388 -25.63 4.25 9.34
N LEU A 389 -26.28 4.14 8.18
CA LEU A 389 -27.73 3.98 8.09
C LEU A 389 -28.23 2.74 8.83
N LEU A 390 -27.59 1.59 8.65
CA LEU A 390 -27.96 0.34 9.34
C LEU A 390 -27.83 0.45 10.86
N LEU A 391 -26.80 1.14 11.35
CA LEU A 391 -26.65 1.43 12.79
C LEU A 391 -27.68 2.42 13.29
N ASP A 392 -27.95 3.48 12.52
CA ASP A 392 -28.91 4.54 12.85
C ASP A 392 -30.34 3.98 12.93
N GLN A 393 -30.67 2.99 12.11
CA GLN A 393 -31.94 2.27 12.12
C GLN A 393 -31.96 1.06 13.07
N GLY A 394 -30.87 0.79 13.78
CA GLY A 394 -30.78 -0.32 14.74
C GLY A 394 -30.79 -1.72 14.13
N LEU A 395 -30.64 -1.85 12.81
CA LEU A 395 -30.63 -3.13 12.10
C LEU A 395 -29.37 -3.95 12.36
N ILE A 396 -28.27 -3.29 12.73
CA ILE A 396 -27.04 -3.94 13.18
C ILE A 396 -26.52 -3.27 14.44
N GLN A 397 -25.86 -4.03 15.31
CA GLN A 397 -25.10 -3.51 16.44
C GLN A 397 -23.63 -3.93 16.34
N ASP A 398 -23.35 -5.18 15.98
CA ASP A 398 -21.99 -5.66 15.82
C ASP A 398 -21.76 -6.30 14.44
N SER A 399 -20.53 -6.77 14.21
CA SER A 399 -20.14 -7.29 12.91
C SER A 399 -20.81 -8.63 12.58
N ALA A 400 -21.33 -9.35 13.57
CA ALA A 400 -22.03 -10.61 13.34
C ALA A 400 -23.43 -10.36 12.75
N ASP A 401 -24.12 -9.32 13.20
CA ASP A 401 -25.47 -8.97 12.76
C ASP A 401 -25.53 -8.67 11.25
N ILE A 402 -24.41 -8.25 10.64
CA ILE A 402 -24.30 -8.04 9.18
C ILE A 402 -24.73 -9.29 8.41
N PHE A 403 -24.41 -10.49 8.90
CA PHE A 403 -24.67 -11.74 8.19
C PHE A 403 -26.12 -12.27 8.35
N ASP A 404 -26.93 -11.56 9.13
CA ASP A 404 -28.34 -11.86 9.36
C ASP A 404 -29.28 -10.95 8.55
N LEU A 405 -28.75 -9.88 7.93
CA LEU A 405 -29.51 -8.93 7.12
C LEU A 405 -30.23 -9.63 5.96
N ARG A 406 -31.50 -9.28 5.79
CA ARG A 406 -32.38 -9.77 4.72
C ARG A 406 -32.76 -8.63 3.80
N GLU A 407 -33.20 -8.99 2.58
CA GLU A 407 -33.59 -8.00 1.57
C GLU A 407 -34.72 -7.10 2.07
N GLY A 408 -35.71 -7.68 2.76
CA GLY A 408 -36.83 -6.96 3.37
C GLY A 408 -36.43 -5.96 4.47
N ASP A 409 -35.27 -6.14 5.12
CA ASP A 409 -34.77 -5.18 6.11
C ASP A 409 -34.17 -3.94 5.42
N LEU A 410 -33.68 -4.10 4.19
CA LEU A 410 -32.95 -3.09 3.44
C LEU A 410 -33.86 -2.28 2.51
N MET A 411 -34.83 -2.92 1.85
CA MET A 411 -35.73 -2.26 0.88
C MET A 411 -36.44 -1.00 1.40
N PRO A 412 -36.87 -0.92 2.69
CA PRO A 412 -37.52 0.29 3.21
C PRO A 412 -36.54 1.46 3.43
N LEU A 413 -35.23 1.20 3.40
CA LEU A 413 -34.22 2.20 3.72
C LEU A 413 -34.02 3.18 2.57
N GLU A 414 -33.86 4.45 2.92
CA GLU A 414 -33.47 5.46 1.94
C GLU A 414 -32.17 5.03 1.25
N ARG A 415 -32.14 5.13 -0.09
CA ARG A 415 -31.02 4.73 -0.98
C ARG A 415 -30.91 3.23 -1.27
N PHE A 416 -31.81 2.40 -0.75
CA PHE A 416 -31.96 1.00 -1.15
C PHE A 416 -33.24 0.81 -1.97
N GLY A 417 -33.08 0.35 -3.21
CA GLY A 417 -34.15 -0.30 -3.97
C GLY A 417 -33.96 -1.82 -3.99
N GLU A 418 -34.95 -2.55 -4.52
CA GLU A 418 -34.98 -4.02 -4.59
C GLU A 418 -33.65 -4.62 -5.07
N LYS A 419 -33.16 -4.19 -6.23
CA LYS A 419 -31.90 -4.68 -6.80
C LYS A 419 -30.68 -4.39 -5.93
N SER A 420 -30.61 -3.22 -5.30
CA SER A 420 -29.48 -2.88 -4.43
C SER A 420 -29.48 -3.65 -3.11
N ALA A 421 -30.67 -3.96 -2.58
CA ALA A 421 -30.84 -4.81 -1.40
C ALA A 421 -30.40 -6.25 -1.71
N GLN A 422 -30.89 -6.82 -2.83
CA GLN A 422 -30.48 -8.12 -3.35
C GLN A 422 -28.96 -8.22 -3.55
N ASN A 423 -28.35 -7.20 -4.17
CA ASN A 423 -26.91 -7.15 -4.41
C ASN A 423 -26.13 -7.16 -3.09
N LEU A 424 -26.54 -6.35 -2.11
CA LEU A 424 -25.84 -6.29 -0.81
C LEU A 424 -25.97 -7.61 -0.05
N VAL A 425 -27.17 -8.19 0.03
CA VAL A 425 -27.39 -9.49 0.70
C VAL A 425 -26.60 -10.59 0.02
N SER A 426 -26.56 -10.59 -1.32
CA SER A 426 -25.74 -11.53 -2.10
C SER A 426 -24.24 -11.36 -1.81
N ALA A 427 -23.74 -10.12 -1.76
CA ALA A 427 -22.36 -9.81 -1.40
C ALA A 427 -22.02 -10.30 0.02
N ILE A 428 -22.91 -10.10 1.00
CA ILE A 428 -22.76 -10.60 2.37
C ILE A 428 -22.71 -12.13 2.40
N ARG A 429 -23.62 -12.81 1.67
CA ARG A 429 -23.65 -14.28 1.59
C ARG A 429 -22.36 -14.85 1.04
N LEU A 430 -21.80 -14.24 -0.01
CA LEU A 430 -20.52 -14.66 -0.59
C LEU A 430 -19.36 -14.58 0.41
N LYS A 431 -19.44 -13.69 1.40
CA LYS A 431 -18.41 -13.53 2.44
C LYS A 431 -18.67 -14.34 3.72
N LYS A 432 -19.66 -15.25 3.71
CA LYS A 432 -19.85 -16.21 4.82
C LYS A 432 -18.70 -17.22 4.93
N SER A 433 -17.95 -17.43 3.86
CA SER A 433 -16.70 -18.20 3.88
C SER A 433 -15.52 -17.26 3.69
N VAL A 434 -14.62 -17.19 4.68
CA VAL A 434 -13.56 -16.17 4.73
C VAL A 434 -12.21 -16.77 5.12
N PRO A 435 -11.09 -16.39 4.48
CA PRO A 435 -9.76 -16.79 4.90
C PRO A 435 -9.44 -16.31 6.33
N LEU A 436 -8.72 -17.12 7.10
CA LEU A 436 -8.33 -16.80 8.48
C LEU A 436 -7.61 -15.44 8.60
N SER A 437 -6.70 -15.10 7.69
CA SER A 437 -5.99 -13.81 7.73
C SER A 437 -6.95 -12.63 7.59
N ARG A 438 -7.89 -12.69 6.64
CA ARG A 438 -8.94 -11.67 6.45
C ARG A 438 -9.89 -11.57 7.63
N PHE A 439 -10.22 -12.70 8.25
CA PHE A 439 -10.99 -12.75 9.49
C PHE A 439 -10.26 -12.00 10.61
N ILE A 440 -8.97 -12.30 10.85
CA ILE A 440 -8.13 -11.63 11.85
C ILE A 440 -8.04 -10.11 11.60
N ILE A 441 -7.86 -9.69 10.34
CA ILE A 441 -7.90 -8.27 9.97
C ILE A 441 -9.24 -7.67 10.40
N GLY A 442 -10.36 -8.32 10.08
CA GLY A 442 -11.72 -7.87 10.42
C GLY A 442 -11.94 -7.62 11.92
N LEU A 443 -11.32 -8.42 12.80
CA LEU A 443 -11.41 -8.26 14.25
C LEU A 443 -10.87 -6.91 14.74
N GLY A 444 -10.03 -6.23 13.95
CA GLY A 444 -9.53 -4.90 14.26
C GLY A 444 -8.70 -4.83 15.54
N ILE A 445 -7.96 -5.90 15.85
CA ILE A 445 -7.05 -6.01 16.98
C ILE A 445 -6.00 -4.90 16.89
N LEU A 446 -5.68 -4.28 18.03
CA LEU A 446 -4.69 -3.20 18.07
C LEU A 446 -3.31 -3.73 17.63
N HIS A 447 -2.61 -2.96 16.80
CA HIS A 447 -1.31 -3.29 16.19
C HIS A 447 -1.30 -4.43 15.16
N VAL A 448 -2.42 -5.13 14.94
CA VAL A 448 -2.50 -6.19 13.93
C VAL A 448 -2.92 -5.61 12.58
N GLY A 449 -1.96 -5.51 11.67
CA GLY A 449 -2.16 -5.11 10.27
C GLY A 449 -2.37 -6.30 9.33
N GLU A 450 -2.35 -6.05 8.02
CA GLU A 450 -2.50 -7.10 6.99
C GLU A 450 -1.39 -8.16 7.08
N GLU A 451 -0.13 -7.72 7.16
CA GLU A 451 1.03 -8.62 7.23
C GLU A 451 1.03 -9.46 8.52
N THR A 452 0.84 -8.82 9.67
CA THR A 452 0.72 -9.52 10.96
C THR A 452 -0.42 -10.53 10.96
N ALA A 453 -1.56 -10.21 10.35
CA ALA A 453 -2.69 -11.14 10.28
C ALA A 453 -2.39 -12.34 9.38
N GLU A 454 -1.63 -12.16 8.32
CA GLU A 454 -1.16 -13.25 7.46
C GLU A 454 -0.16 -14.14 8.20
N ASP A 455 0.82 -13.53 8.89
CA ASP A 455 1.79 -14.26 9.72
C ASP A 455 1.10 -15.09 10.81
N LEU A 456 0.13 -14.51 11.52
CA LEU A 456 -0.69 -15.20 12.52
C LEU A 456 -1.50 -16.34 11.89
N ALA A 457 -2.14 -16.11 10.75
CA ALA A 457 -2.93 -17.13 10.07
C ALA A 457 -2.06 -18.31 9.64
N LEU A 458 -0.92 -18.05 9.01
CA LEU A 458 0.03 -19.07 8.55
C LEU A 458 0.65 -19.85 9.71
N HIS A 459 0.99 -19.17 10.81
CA HIS A 459 1.62 -19.81 11.98
C HIS A 459 0.64 -20.73 12.72
N PHE A 460 -0.56 -20.24 13.06
CA PHE A 460 -1.51 -20.99 13.88
C PHE A 460 -2.43 -21.91 13.07
N GLY A 461 -2.69 -21.58 11.80
CA GLY A 461 -3.51 -22.39 10.88
C GLY A 461 -5.02 -22.48 11.21
N SER A 462 -5.44 -22.06 12.40
CA SER A 462 -6.84 -22.09 12.85
C SER A 462 -7.09 -20.98 13.87
N LEU A 463 -8.33 -20.53 13.97
CA LEU A 463 -8.73 -19.49 14.92
C LEU A 463 -8.60 -20.00 16.36
N GLU A 464 -8.91 -21.27 16.59
CA GLU A 464 -8.91 -21.91 17.91
C GLU A 464 -7.50 -21.91 18.51
N LYS A 465 -6.50 -22.29 17.70
CA LYS A 465 -5.08 -22.24 18.11
C LYS A 465 -4.61 -20.82 18.40
N LEU A 466 -4.99 -19.86 17.56
CA LEU A 466 -4.65 -18.44 17.79
C LEU A 466 -5.30 -17.90 19.07
N ALA A 467 -6.57 -18.23 19.31
CA ALA A 467 -7.31 -17.76 20.49
C ALA A 467 -6.78 -18.36 21.80
N GLY A 468 -6.16 -19.55 21.74
CA GLY A 468 -5.54 -20.23 22.86
C GLY A 468 -4.05 -19.91 23.08
N ALA A 469 -3.43 -19.10 22.21
CA ALA A 469 -1.99 -18.86 22.24
C ALA A 469 -1.53 -18.04 23.45
N SER A 470 -0.37 -18.38 24.01
CA SER A 470 0.27 -17.60 25.06
C SER A 470 0.95 -16.33 24.51
N LYS A 471 1.33 -15.39 25.39
CA LYS A 471 2.07 -14.19 24.96
C LYS A 471 3.43 -14.57 24.39
N GLU A 472 4.09 -15.54 25.00
CA GLU A 472 5.40 -16.04 24.60
C GLU A 472 5.33 -16.70 23.22
N GLU A 473 4.29 -17.50 22.95
CA GLU A 473 4.07 -18.11 21.63
C GLU A 473 3.84 -17.05 20.54
N LEU A 474 3.12 -15.97 20.86
CA LEU A 474 2.91 -14.85 19.95
C LEU A 474 4.21 -14.09 19.64
N GLU A 475 5.07 -13.89 20.64
CA GLU A 475 6.38 -13.21 20.47
C GLU A 475 7.38 -14.02 19.64
N LEU A 476 7.20 -15.34 19.52
CA LEU A 476 8.02 -16.17 18.63
C LEU A 476 7.76 -15.89 17.14
N ILE A 477 6.66 -15.20 16.81
CA ILE A 477 6.31 -14.90 15.43
C ILE A 477 7.15 -13.70 14.95
N PRO A 478 7.88 -13.83 13.84
CA PRO A 478 8.63 -12.73 13.25
C PRO A 478 7.74 -11.51 13.02
N ASN A 479 8.25 -10.32 13.32
CA ASN A 479 7.51 -9.04 13.30
C ASN A 479 6.50 -8.83 14.44
N ILE A 480 6.33 -9.78 15.38
CA ILE A 480 5.49 -9.60 16.56
C ILE A 480 6.36 -9.39 17.79
N GLY A 481 6.51 -8.13 18.20
CA GLY A 481 7.11 -7.78 19.49
C GLY A 481 6.11 -7.84 20.64
N GLY A 482 6.60 -7.75 21.88
CA GLY A 482 5.75 -7.92 23.07
C GLY A 482 4.55 -6.98 23.20
N VAL A 483 4.62 -5.77 22.64
CA VAL A 483 3.47 -4.84 22.60
C VAL A 483 2.33 -5.38 21.72
N VAL A 484 2.68 -6.03 20.60
CA VAL A 484 1.72 -6.62 19.66
C VAL A 484 1.16 -7.91 20.27
N ALA A 485 2.03 -8.77 20.82
CA ALA A 485 1.62 -9.99 21.52
C ALA A 485 0.67 -9.71 22.68
N GLU A 486 1.00 -8.73 23.53
CA GLU A 486 0.13 -8.28 24.63
C GLU A 486 -1.24 -7.82 24.11
N SER A 487 -1.28 -7.10 22.99
CA SER A 487 -2.52 -6.60 22.40
C SER A 487 -3.40 -7.72 21.83
N ILE A 488 -2.80 -8.72 21.20
CA ILE A 488 -3.50 -9.91 20.68
C ILE A 488 -4.05 -10.73 21.84
N TYR A 489 -3.19 -11.10 22.80
CA TYR A 489 -3.57 -11.87 23.97
C TYR A 489 -4.72 -11.20 24.73
N ASN A 490 -4.56 -9.92 25.07
CA ASN A 490 -5.58 -9.16 25.77
C ASN A 490 -6.89 -9.14 24.99
N TRP A 491 -6.87 -9.03 23.65
CA TRP A 491 -8.09 -9.03 22.86
C TRP A 491 -8.89 -10.33 23.01
N PHE A 492 -8.23 -11.50 22.94
CA PHE A 492 -8.90 -12.80 23.07
C PHE A 492 -9.37 -13.10 24.51
N CYS A 493 -8.69 -12.54 25.53
CA CYS A 493 -9.10 -12.71 26.92
C CYS A 493 -10.38 -11.92 27.29
N GLN A 494 -10.72 -10.84 26.58
CA GLN A 494 -11.84 -9.97 26.94
C GLN A 494 -13.21 -10.65 26.76
N PRO A 495 -14.08 -10.67 27.79
CA PRO A 495 -15.40 -11.33 27.70
C PRO A 495 -16.29 -10.82 26.56
N TYR A 496 -16.25 -9.52 26.27
CA TYR A 496 -17.00 -8.93 25.16
C TYR A 496 -16.57 -9.51 23.80
N ASN A 497 -15.26 -9.63 23.57
CA ASN A 497 -14.72 -10.15 22.32
C ASN A 497 -14.99 -11.64 22.16
N LYS A 498 -14.94 -12.42 23.25
CA LYS A 498 -15.34 -13.84 23.24
C LYS A 498 -16.79 -14.01 22.79
N LYS A 499 -17.71 -13.18 23.29
CA LYS A 499 -19.12 -13.20 22.85
C LYS A 499 -19.26 -12.88 21.36
N LEU A 500 -18.55 -11.87 20.87
CA LEU A 500 -18.54 -11.52 19.44
C LEU A 500 -17.98 -12.67 18.59
N LEU A 501 -16.89 -13.30 19.04
CA LEU A 501 -16.26 -14.43 18.34
C LEU A 501 -17.24 -15.59 18.19
N ASN A 502 -17.96 -15.95 19.25
CA ASN A 502 -18.97 -17.00 19.21
C ASN A 502 -20.10 -16.67 18.23
N LYS A 503 -20.60 -15.41 18.24
CA LYS A 503 -21.62 -14.97 17.27
C LYS A 503 -21.14 -15.08 15.82
N LEU A 504 -19.89 -14.71 15.55
CA LEU A 504 -19.28 -14.76 14.23
C LEU A 504 -19.05 -16.20 13.78
N GLN A 505 -18.50 -17.07 14.65
CA GLN A 505 -18.28 -18.49 14.35
C GLN A 505 -19.59 -19.24 14.06
N ALA A 506 -20.70 -18.84 14.67
CA ALA A 506 -22.02 -19.40 14.36
C ALA A 506 -22.54 -19.03 12.95
N ARG A 507 -22.00 -17.96 12.34
CA ARG A 507 -22.48 -17.42 11.04
C ARG A 507 -21.49 -17.61 9.90
N LEU A 508 -20.22 -17.86 10.22
CA LEU A 508 -19.10 -17.84 9.30
C LEU A 508 -18.34 -19.15 9.29
N LYS A 509 -17.91 -19.55 8.09
CA LYS A 509 -16.93 -20.60 7.87
C LYS A 509 -15.55 -19.97 7.70
N ILE A 510 -14.70 -20.12 8.70
CA ILE A 510 -13.32 -19.63 8.65
C ILE A 510 -12.46 -20.68 7.95
N GLN A 511 -11.84 -20.29 6.85
CA GLN A 511 -10.98 -21.17 6.07
C GLN A 511 -9.56 -21.07 6.61
N SER A 512 -9.03 -22.21 7.06
CA SER A 512 -7.60 -22.36 7.33
C SER A 512 -6.78 -22.05 6.08
N PRO A 513 -5.60 -21.44 6.22
CA PRO A 513 -4.71 -21.24 5.09
C PRO A 513 -4.35 -22.60 4.46
N LYS A 514 -4.33 -22.66 3.13
CA LYS A 514 -3.78 -23.80 2.40
C LYS A 514 -2.26 -23.78 2.55
N LEU A 515 -1.73 -24.45 3.57
CA LEU A 515 -0.29 -24.67 3.70
C LEU A 515 0.18 -25.44 2.46
N ARG A 516 1.08 -24.86 1.66
CA ARG A 516 1.55 -25.45 0.40
C ARG A 516 2.34 -26.75 0.61
N SER A 517 2.85 -27.00 1.82
CA SER A 517 3.39 -28.28 2.31
C SER A 517 3.82 -28.11 3.79
N GLN A 518 3.92 -29.19 4.57
CA GLN A 518 4.46 -29.17 5.94
C GLN A 518 5.88 -29.79 6.02
N LYS A 519 6.59 -29.87 4.88
CA LYS A 519 7.88 -30.57 4.77
C LYS A 519 8.94 -30.11 5.78
N LEU A 520 8.91 -28.84 6.18
CA LEU A 520 9.87 -28.26 7.11
C LEU A 520 9.32 -28.12 8.53
N ARG A 521 8.19 -28.75 8.85
CA ARG A 521 7.57 -28.65 10.17
C ARG A 521 8.53 -29.10 11.28
N GLY A 522 8.72 -28.22 12.26
CA GLY A 522 9.62 -28.46 13.40
C GLY A 522 11.10 -28.23 13.11
N LYS A 523 11.47 -27.92 11.85
CA LYS A 523 12.85 -27.61 11.47
C LYS A 523 13.16 -26.13 11.65
N THR A 524 14.31 -25.82 12.25
CA THR A 524 14.79 -24.45 12.43
C THR A 524 16.01 -24.17 11.54
N PHE A 525 15.96 -23.07 10.82
CA PHE A 525 16.97 -22.62 9.86
C PHE A 525 17.57 -21.30 10.33
N VAL A 526 18.88 -21.13 10.21
CA VAL A 526 19.54 -19.82 10.22
C VAL A 526 20.14 -19.59 8.85
N LEU A 527 20.02 -18.37 8.33
CA LEU A 527 20.68 -17.99 7.09
C LEU A 527 21.90 -17.11 7.40
N THR A 528 23.00 -17.32 6.68
CA THR A 528 24.21 -16.49 6.77
C THR A 528 24.85 -16.35 5.40
N GLY A 529 25.56 -15.25 5.18
CA GLY A 529 26.07 -14.89 3.86
C GLY A 529 24.98 -14.42 2.90
N THR A 530 25.39 -14.11 1.68
CA THR A 530 24.54 -13.65 0.58
C THR A 530 24.12 -14.85 -0.27
N LEU A 531 22.83 -14.98 -0.56
CA LEU A 531 22.30 -16.01 -1.46
C LEU A 531 22.27 -15.47 -2.90
N ASP A 532 22.56 -16.32 -3.88
CA ASP A 532 22.63 -16.05 -5.31
C ASP A 532 21.25 -15.85 -5.93
N SER A 533 20.29 -16.72 -5.60
CA SER A 533 19.01 -16.81 -6.30
C SER A 533 17.82 -16.23 -5.53
N LEU A 534 17.92 -16.16 -4.20
CA LEU A 534 16.85 -15.67 -3.33
C LEU A 534 17.33 -14.51 -2.45
N SER A 535 16.47 -13.52 -2.23
CA SER A 535 16.70 -12.62 -1.10
C SER A 535 16.56 -13.39 0.22
N ARG A 536 17.25 -12.91 1.26
CA ARG A 536 17.19 -13.51 2.60
C ARG A 536 15.76 -13.59 3.15
N GLU A 537 14.93 -12.60 2.83
CA GLU A 537 13.52 -12.57 3.25
C GLU A 537 12.66 -13.54 2.45
N GLU A 538 12.88 -13.69 1.14
CA GLU A 538 12.20 -14.73 0.35
C GLU A 538 12.56 -16.14 0.84
N ALA A 539 13.83 -16.36 1.18
CA ALA A 539 14.27 -17.63 1.77
C ALA A 539 13.56 -17.90 3.12
N LYS A 540 13.50 -16.90 4.00
CA LYS A 540 12.73 -16.97 5.27
C LYS A 540 11.24 -17.25 5.02
N GLN A 541 10.63 -16.58 4.04
CA GLN A 541 9.22 -16.77 3.68
C GLN A 541 8.97 -18.18 3.14
N LYS A 542 9.85 -18.69 2.26
CA LYS A 542 9.74 -20.06 1.74
C LYS A 542 9.85 -21.09 2.86
N ILE A 543 10.81 -20.94 3.78
CA ILE A 543 10.93 -21.79 4.98
C ILE A 543 9.61 -21.81 5.78
N ARG A 544 9.04 -20.64 6.06
CA ARG A 544 7.80 -20.51 6.84
C ARG A 544 6.59 -21.06 6.11
N SER A 545 6.50 -20.84 4.79
CA SER A 545 5.41 -21.35 3.95
C SER A 545 5.35 -22.88 3.93
N LEU A 546 6.47 -23.53 4.27
CA LEU A 546 6.62 -24.98 4.42
C LEU A 546 6.61 -25.45 5.89
N ALA A 547 6.14 -24.59 6.81
CA ALA A 547 6.04 -24.78 8.26
C ALA A 547 7.38 -24.86 9.04
N GLY A 548 8.49 -24.42 8.45
CA GLY A 548 9.78 -24.29 9.13
C GLY A 548 9.93 -22.98 9.90
N ARG A 549 10.88 -22.96 10.85
CA ARG A 549 11.27 -21.77 11.63
C ARG A 549 12.53 -21.16 11.04
N ALA A 550 12.57 -19.84 10.90
CA ALA A 550 13.79 -19.13 10.52
C ALA A 550 14.25 -18.25 11.69
N SER A 551 15.42 -18.56 12.26
CA SER A 551 16.03 -17.85 13.38
C SER A 551 17.14 -16.90 12.90
N GLU A 552 17.43 -15.87 13.70
CA GLU A 552 18.56 -14.96 13.46
C GLU A 552 19.79 -15.31 14.29
N SER A 553 19.60 -16.03 15.40
CA SER A 553 20.66 -16.43 16.33
C SER A 553 21.05 -17.88 16.10
N ILE A 554 22.32 -18.20 16.34
CA ILE A 554 22.84 -19.57 16.36
C ILE A 554 22.88 -20.09 17.80
N SER A 555 22.21 -21.23 18.00
CA SER A 555 22.12 -22.08 19.19
C SER A 555 22.27 -23.56 18.79
N LYS A 556 22.35 -24.47 19.77
CA LYS A 556 22.38 -25.93 19.54
C LYS A 556 21.05 -26.49 19.03
N GLU A 557 19.97 -25.74 19.13
CA GLU A 557 18.60 -26.19 18.82
C GLU A 557 18.22 -26.00 17.35
N ILE A 558 19.16 -25.53 16.52
CA ILE A 558 18.94 -25.25 15.11
C ILE A 558 19.29 -26.47 14.28
N ASP A 559 18.39 -26.83 13.36
CA ASP A 559 18.61 -27.95 12.46
C ASP A 559 19.58 -27.62 11.33
N TYR A 560 19.47 -26.43 10.73
CA TYR A 560 20.24 -26.05 9.54
C TYR A 560 20.80 -24.63 9.61
N LEU A 561 22.07 -24.47 9.22
CA LEU A 561 22.65 -23.19 8.79
C LEU A 561 22.74 -23.19 7.26
N VAL A 562 21.99 -22.31 6.59
CA VAL A 562 22.14 -22.03 5.16
C VAL A 562 23.26 -21.02 4.99
N ALA A 563 24.38 -21.44 4.39
CA ALA A 563 25.54 -20.60 4.13
C ALA A 563 25.59 -20.20 2.64
N GLY A 564 25.46 -18.91 2.39
CA GLY A 564 25.73 -18.27 1.09
C GLY A 564 27.16 -17.75 0.99
N GLU A 565 27.44 -16.90 0.00
CA GLU A 565 28.73 -16.23 -0.18
C GLU A 565 29.07 -15.34 1.02
N GLU A 566 30.36 -15.30 1.39
CA GLU A 566 30.88 -14.60 2.58
C GLU A 566 30.09 -14.87 3.88
N PRO A 567 29.99 -16.13 4.30
CA PRO A 567 29.27 -16.49 5.51
C PRO A 567 30.09 -16.01 6.71
N GLY A 568 29.72 -14.85 7.27
CA GLY A 568 30.44 -14.23 8.39
C GLY A 568 30.48 -15.06 9.68
N SER A 569 30.71 -14.41 10.83
CA SER A 569 30.96 -15.03 12.15
C SER A 569 29.95 -16.10 12.64
N LYS A 570 28.79 -16.19 11.99
CA LYS A 570 27.79 -17.24 12.18
C LYS A 570 28.26 -18.61 11.70
N LEU A 571 29.04 -18.71 10.62
CA LEU A 571 29.54 -20.00 10.13
C LEU A 571 30.41 -20.69 11.18
N ASP A 572 31.34 -19.95 11.77
CA ASP A 572 32.26 -20.46 12.78
C ASP A 572 31.52 -20.88 14.04
N LYS A 573 30.49 -20.12 14.43
CA LYS A 573 29.64 -20.47 15.58
C LYS A 573 28.84 -21.75 15.33
N ALA A 574 28.34 -21.96 14.11
CA ALA A 574 27.62 -23.18 13.75
C ALA A 574 28.53 -24.42 13.73
N LYS A 575 29.75 -24.29 13.20
CA LYS A 575 30.77 -25.36 13.24
C LYS A 575 31.08 -25.77 14.68
N LYS A 576 31.27 -24.81 15.59
CA LYS A 576 31.52 -25.07 17.02
C LYS A 576 30.36 -25.74 17.75
N LEU A 577 29.12 -25.51 17.31
CA LEU A 577 27.92 -26.06 17.93
C LEU A 577 27.43 -27.36 17.27
N GLY A 578 28.10 -27.83 16.21
CA GLY A 578 27.72 -29.05 15.49
C GLY A 578 26.43 -28.94 14.68
N VAL A 579 26.01 -27.72 14.32
CA VAL A 579 24.81 -27.48 13.51
C VAL A 579 25.07 -27.89 12.06
N LYS A 580 24.09 -28.53 11.40
CA LYS A 580 24.23 -28.97 10.00
C LYS A 580 24.31 -27.75 9.06
N ILE A 581 25.38 -27.64 8.30
CA ILE A 581 25.61 -26.54 7.36
C ILE A 581 25.23 -27.01 5.96
N ILE A 582 24.42 -26.24 5.25
CA ILE A 582 23.99 -26.50 3.88
C ILE A 582 24.24 -25.28 2.99
N ASN A 583 24.52 -25.50 1.71
CA ASN A 583 24.64 -24.42 0.71
C ASN A 583 23.26 -24.06 0.11
N GLU A 584 23.22 -23.02 -0.73
CA GLU A 584 21.95 -22.57 -1.33
C GLU A 584 21.31 -23.60 -2.26
N LYS A 585 22.10 -24.37 -3.02
CA LYS A 585 21.56 -25.39 -3.93
C LYS A 585 20.85 -26.49 -3.14
N GLU A 586 21.49 -26.99 -2.08
CA GLU A 586 20.90 -27.96 -1.15
C GLU A 586 19.65 -27.39 -0.44
N PHE A 587 19.68 -26.11 -0.09
CA PHE A 587 18.53 -25.43 0.48
C PHE A 587 17.35 -25.36 -0.51
N LEU A 588 17.58 -25.01 -1.77
CA LEU A 588 16.54 -24.99 -2.81
C LEU A 588 15.95 -26.38 -3.07
N GLU A 589 16.76 -27.44 -2.99
CA GLU A 589 16.26 -28.83 -3.08
C GLU A 589 15.40 -29.22 -1.88
N LEU A 590 15.74 -28.76 -0.68
CA LEU A 590 14.88 -28.96 0.49
C LEU A 590 13.53 -28.24 0.36
N LEU A 591 13.48 -27.12 -0.37
CA LEU A 591 12.27 -26.33 -0.61
C LEU A 591 11.35 -26.87 -1.71
N LYS A 592 11.84 -27.74 -2.61
CA LYS A 592 11.02 -28.46 -3.61
C LYS A 592 10.19 -29.55 -2.94
#